data_AF-A0A1A8Y080-F1
#
_entry.id   AF-A0A1A8Y080-F1
#
_cell.length_a   1.000
_cell.length_b   1.000
_cell.length_c   1.000
_cell.angle_alpha   90.00
_cell.angle_beta   90.00
_cell.angle_gamma   90.00
#
_symmetry.space_group_name_H-M   'P 1'
#
loop_
_entity.id
_entity.type
_entity.pdbx_description
1 polymer ?
#
loop_
_entity_poly.entity_id
_entity_poly.type
_entity_poly.pdbx_seq_one_letter_code
_entity_poly.pdbx_strand_id
1 'polypeptide(L)' 'MQAIEFDSVVQNAAIPLPEPSLLASGMPVRVVVMFEENSAGNSTGHCADAISNLCANPLVIADFQPLSRDEAHER' A
#
# COMPACT_ATOMS: atom_id res chain seq x y z
N MET A 1 28.62 -14.60 5.70
CA MET A 1 27.93 -13.30 5.72
C MET A 1 27.02 -13.33 6.94
N GLN A 2 27.26 -12.45 7.92
CA GLN A 2 26.46 -12.36 9.14
C GLN A 2 25.54 -11.15 8.98
N ALA A 3 24.23 -11.36 9.00
CA ALA A 3 23.22 -10.30 8.94
C ALA A 3 22.73 -10.00 10.36
N ILE A 4 22.43 -8.74 10.64
CA ILE A 4 21.78 -8.31 11.88
C ILE A 4 20.35 -7.96 11.49
N GLU A 5 19.40 -8.76 11.97
CA GLU A 5 17.96 -8.55 11.76
C GLU A 5 17.38 -7.94 13.04
N PHE A 6 16.66 -6.83 12.90
CA PHE A 6 16.01 -6.15 14.00
C PHE A 6 14.83 -5.31 13.49
N ASP A 7 13.82 -5.17 14.34
CA ASP A 7 12.70 -4.28 14.08
C ASP A 7 13.01 -2.89 14.64
N SER A 8 12.66 -1.86 13.88
CA SER A 8 12.92 -0.48 14.28
C SER A 8 11.92 0.47 13.66
N VAL A 9 11.57 1.51 14.42
CA VAL A 9 10.68 2.57 13.95
C VAL A 9 11.54 3.69 13.37
N VAL A 10 11.22 4.13 12.16
CA VAL A 10 11.89 5.28 11.53
C VAL A 10 11.62 6.54 12.36
N GLN A 11 12.69 7.20 12.81
CA GLN A 11 12.62 8.45 13.57
C GLN A 11 13.47 9.51 12.89
N ASN A 12 12.90 10.69 12.59
CA ASN A 12 13.60 11.80 11.92
C ASN A 12 14.31 11.37 10.61
N ALA A 13 13.65 10.53 9.80
CA ALA A 13 14.21 9.95 8.57
C ALA A 13 15.48 9.09 8.79
N ALA A 14 15.69 8.57 10.00
CA ALA A 14 16.75 7.62 10.34
C ALA A 14 16.19 6.32 10.91
N ILE A 15 16.88 5.20 10.67
CA ILE A 15 16.58 3.90 11.29
C ILE A 15 17.55 3.73 12.47
N PRO A 16 17.09 3.83 13.73
CA PRO A 16 17.98 3.62 14.87
C PRO A 16 18.44 2.16 14.93
N LEU A 17 19.75 1.97 15.13
CA LEU A 17 20.36 0.67 15.31
C LEU A 17 20.08 0.14 16.73
N PRO A 18 19.94 -1.18 16.91
CA PRO A 18 19.74 -1.77 18.22
C PRO A 18 21.03 -1.68 19.05
N GLU A 19 20.91 -1.37 20.34
CA GLU A 19 22.02 -1.42 21.29
C GLU A 19 22.19 -2.85 21.83
N PRO A 20 23.44 -3.37 21.95
CA PRO A 20 24.70 -2.76 21.52
C PRO A 20 24.97 -3.05 20.02
N SER A 21 25.20 -2.00 19.23
CA SER A 21 25.64 -2.17 17.83
C SER A 21 27.17 -2.19 17.75
N LEU A 22 27.73 -3.16 17.03
CA LEU A 22 29.18 -3.21 16.74
C LEU A 22 29.57 -2.30 15.57
N LEU A 23 28.63 -1.51 15.04
CA LEU A 23 28.83 -0.68 13.86
C LEU A 23 29.50 0.64 14.27
N ALA A 24 30.73 0.82 13.83
CA ALA A 24 31.45 2.09 14.03
C ALA A 24 30.95 3.16 13.05
N SER A 25 30.99 4.42 13.49
CA SER A 25 30.70 5.57 12.62
C SER A 25 31.63 5.59 11.40
N GLY A 26 31.08 5.86 10.22
CA GLY A 26 31.82 5.92 8.96
C GLY A 26 32.08 4.57 8.28
N MET A 27 31.64 3.44 8.87
CA MET A 27 31.75 2.14 8.23
C MET A 27 30.71 2.01 7.09
N PRO A 28 31.12 1.64 5.86
CA PRO A 28 30.18 1.39 4.78
C PRO A 28 29.39 0.11 5.06
N VAL A 29 28.07 0.20 5.01
CA VAL A 29 27.17 -0.95 5.26
C VAL A 29 26.15 -1.08 4.13
N ARG A 30 25.78 -2.31 3.80
CA ARG A 30 24.66 -2.62 2.89
C ARG A 30 23.46 -2.99 3.75
N VAL A 31 22.36 -2.25 3.59
CA VAL A 31 21.12 -2.46 4.36
C VAL A 31 20.04 -3.02 3.45
N VAL A 32 19.26 -3.97 3.96
CA VAL A 32 18.01 -4.44 3.34
C VAL A 32 16.89 -4.05 4.28
N VAL A 33 15.91 -3.30 3.80
CA VAL A 33 14.75 -2.87 4.59
C VAL A 33 13.56 -3.71 4.15
N MET A 34 12.94 -4.39 5.10
CA MET A 34 11.68 -5.10 4.92
C MET A 34 10.60 -4.30 5.64
N PHE A 35 9.59 -3.88 4.90
CA PHE A 35 8.43 -3.24 5.50
C PHE A 35 7.44 -4.35 5.86
N GLU A 36 7.00 -4.39 7.11
CA GLU A 36 5.79 -5.14 7.41
C GLU A 36 4.64 -4.44 6.69
N GLU A 37 3.90 -5.21 5.90
CA GLU A 37 2.67 -4.74 5.28
C GLU A 37 1.68 -4.52 6.42
N ASN A 38 1.67 -3.29 6.94
CA ASN A 38 0.70 -2.88 7.92
C ASN A 38 -0.65 -2.97 7.21
N SER A 39 -1.40 -4.05 7.43
CA SER A 39 -2.78 -4.23 6.95
C SER A 39 -3.75 -3.16 7.46
N ALA A 40 -3.25 -2.14 8.16
CA ALA A 40 -3.93 -0.90 8.45
C ALA A 40 -3.75 0.11 7.29
N GLY A 41 -4.50 -0.10 6.21
CA GLY A 41 -5.01 1.03 5.42
C GLY A 41 -4.42 1.28 4.03
N ASN A 42 -3.57 0.42 3.48
CA ASN A 42 -3.24 0.48 2.06
C ASN A 42 -3.44 -0.90 1.42
N SER A 43 -4.63 -1.08 0.85
CA SER A 43 -4.86 -2.02 -0.24
C SER A 43 -3.90 -1.70 -1.38
N THR A 44 -2.73 -2.31 -1.34
CA THR A 44 -1.83 -2.45 -2.47
C THR A 44 -2.55 -3.28 -3.54
N GLY A 45 -2.65 -2.74 -4.76
CA GLY A 45 -2.42 -3.60 -5.93
C GLY A 45 -3.61 -4.03 -6.78
N HIS A 46 -4.75 -3.34 -6.74
CA HIS A 46 -5.53 -3.19 -7.97
C HIS A 46 -5.50 -1.72 -8.32
N CYS A 47 -5.02 -1.39 -9.53
CA CYS A 47 -5.45 -0.15 -10.17
C CYS A 47 -6.97 -0.24 -10.11
N ALA A 48 -7.58 0.47 -9.16
CA ALA A 48 -9.02 0.57 -9.12
C ALA A 48 -9.35 1.31 -10.40
N ASP A 49 -9.68 0.53 -11.43
CA ASP A 49 -10.11 1.06 -12.70
C ASP A 49 -11.30 1.99 -12.43
N ALA A 50 -11.53 2.92 -13.36
CA ALA A 50 -12.58 3.92 -13.17
C ALA A 50 -13.94 3.29 -12.83
N ILE A 51 -14.15 2.04 -13.29
CA ILE A 51 -15.32 1.21 -12.99
C ILE A 51 -15.35 0.80 -11.51
N SER A 52 -14.28 0.24 -10.96
CA SER A 52 -14.18 -0.17 -9.55
C SER A 52 -14.41 1.01 -8.60
N ASN A 53 -13.86 2.19 -8.92
CA ASN A 53 -14.07 3.41 -8.14
C ASN A 53 -15.53 3.90 -8.19
N LEU A 54 -16.18 3.77 -9.34
CA LEU A 54 -17.60 4.11 -9.50
C LEU A 54 -18.51 3.12 -8.77
N CYS A 55 -18.17 1.84 -8.72
CA CYS A 55 -18.91 0.84 -7.94
C CYS A 55 -18.81 1.08 -6.43
N ALA A 56 -17.64 1.50 -5.94
CA ALA A 56 -17.44 1.83 -4.53
C ALA A 56 -18.13 3.16 -4.14
N ASN A 57 -18.27 4.09 -5.09
CA ASN A 57 -18.89 5.40 -4.89
C ASN A 57 -20.01 5.60 -5.94
N PRO A 58 -21.16 4.93 -5.80
CA PRO A 58 -22.21 5.00 -6.79
C PRO A 58 -22.79 6.42 -6.87
N LEU A 59 -22.92 6.95 -8.09
CA LEU A 59 -23.67 8.16 -8.35
C LEU A 59 -25.16 7.88 -8.14
N VAL A 60 -25.70 8.35 -7.02
CA VAL A 60 -27.13 8.23 -6.72
C VAL A 60 -27.87 9.34 -7.45
N ILE A 61 -28.50 9.00 -8.56
CA ILE A 61 -29.42 9.87 -9.29
C ILE A 61 -30.84 9.47 -8.92
N ALA A 62 -31.63 10.42 -8.43
CA ALA A 62 -33.04 10.18 -8.13
C ALA A 62 -33.78 9.69 -9.39
N ASP A 63 -34.60 8.66 -9.22
CA ASP A 63 -35.45 8.08 -10.28
C ASP A 63 -34.71 7.50 -11.50
N PHE A 64 -33.40 7.21 -11.39
CA PHE A 64 -32.65 6.55 -12.45
C PHE A 64 -33.08 5.09 -12.61
N GLN A 65 -33.67 4.77 -13.76
CA GLN A 65 -34.00 3.40 -14.18
C GLN A 65 -33.02 2.98 -15.29
N PRO A 66 -32.02 2.13 -15.00
CA PRO A 66 -31.11 1.65 -16.03
C PRO A 66 -31.87 0.80 -17.05
N LEU A 67 -31.50 0.95 -18.32
CA LEU A 67 -32.00 0.07 -19.38
C LEU A 67 -31.53 -1.36 -19.12
N SER A 68 -32.42 -2.32 -19.35
CA SER A 68 -32.01 -3.71 -19.40
C SER A 68 -31.10 -3.97 -20.60
N ARG A 69 -30.31 -5.04 -20.50
CA ARG A 69 -29.38 -5.43 -21.56
C ARG A 69 -30.11 -5.70 -22.88
N ASP A 70 -31.28 -6.34 -22.80
CA ASP A 70 -32.06 -6.71 -23.97
C ASP A 70 -32.62 -5.45 -24.66
N GLU A 71 -33.14 -4.48 -23.90
CA GLU A 71 -33.60 -3.18 -24.42
C GLU A 71 -32.47 -2.36 -25.08
N ALA A 72 -31.23 -2.49 -24.60
CA ALA A 72 -30.08 -1.80 -25.19
C ALA A 72 -29.62 -2.42 -26.52
N HIS A 73 -29.75 -3.74 -26.68
CA HIS A 73 -29.37 -4.45 -27.92
C HIS A 73 -30.39 -4.30 -29.05
N GLU A 74 -31.63 -3.97 -28.73
CA GLU A 74 -32.71 -3.75 -29.70
C GLU A 74 -32.69 -2.35 -30.37
N ARG A 75 -31.75 -1.47 -29.97
CA ARG A 75 -31.57 -0.12 -30.52
C ARG A 75 -30.39 -0.05 -31.50
#